data_AF-A0A6I2P106-F1
#
_entry.id   AF-A0A6I2P106-F1
#
_cell.length_a   1.000
_cell.length_b   1.000
_cell.length_c   1.000
_cell.angle_alpha   90.00
_cell.angle_beta   90.00
_cell.angle_gamma   90.00
#
_symmetry.space_group_name_H-M   'P 1'
#
loop_
_entity.id
_entity.type
_entity.pdbx_description
1 polymer ?
#
loop_
_entity_poly.entity_id
_entity_poly.type
_entity_poly.pdbx_seq_one_letter_code
_entity_poly.pdbx_strand_id
1 'polypeptide(L)'
;FERLERIGSMANLTPKQRAQYEAEWKMYNDYYNTLDFAVEKGMEKGMEKGLQEGLQKGKAERKAEGRQEEKHSIALNLKKLGVSIEQIAFATGLSIEEIEKL
;
A
#
# COMPACT_ATOMS: atom_id res chain seq x y z
N PHE A 1 -29.70 -0.54 20.72
CA PHE A 1 -30.63 0.36 21.43
C PHE A 1 -31.78 0.85 20.53
N GLU A 2 -31.54 1.29 19.29
CA GLU A 2 -32.58 1.80 18.37
C GLU A 2 -33.79 0.86 18.10
N ARG A 3 -33.59 -0.46 18.12
CA ARG A 3 -34.65 -1.43 17.77
C ARG A 3 -35.80 -1.50 18.79
N LEU A 4 -35.53 -1.24 20.06
CA LEU A 4 -36.54 -1.36 21.13
C LEU A 4 -37.42 -0.10 21.25
N GLU A 5 -36.85 1.10 21.07
CA GLU A 5 -37.63 2.36 20.99
C GLU A 5 -38.52 2.40 19.73
N ARG A 6 -38.13 1.72 18.66
CA ARG A 6 -38.92 1.56 17.43
C ARG A 6 -40.23 0.81 17.63
N ILE A 7 -40.21 -0.26 18.42
CA ILE A 7 -41.38 -1.11 18.65
C ILE A 7 -42.41 -0.37 19.52
N GLY A 8 -41.95 0.38 20.51
CA GLY A 8 -42.80 1.21 21.37
C GLY A 8 -43.46 2.37 20.63
N SER A 9 -42.75 3.02 19.71
CA SER A 9 -43.29 4.16 18.93
C SER A 9 -44.30 3.71 17.85
N MET A 10 -44.09 2.56 17.21
CA MET A 10 -44.99 2.03 16.16
C MET A 10 -46.39 1.61 16.66
N ALA A 11 -46.53 1.28 17.95
CA ALA A 11 -47.77 0.81 18.55
C ALA A 11 -48.89 1.88 18.57
N ASN A 12 -48.51 3.17 18.56
CA ASN A 12 -49.44 4.31 18.63
C ASN A 12 -49.61 5.06 17.29
N LEU A 13 -48.99 4.59 16.20
CA LEU A 13 -49.05 5.26 14.88
C LEU A 13 -50.21 4.76 14.02
N THR A 14 -50.83 5.67 13.28
CA THR A 14 -51.77 5.32 12.19
C THR A 14 -51.02 4.62 11.04
N PRO A 15 -51.72 3.85 10.18
CA PRO A 15 -51.10 3.17 9.04
C PRO A 15 -50.28 4.11 8.13
N LYS A 16 -50.76 5.34 7.90
CA LYS A 16 -50.05 6.33 7.08
C LYS A 16 -48.76 6.82 7.73
N GLN A 17 -48.79 7.09 9.04
CA GLN A 17 -47.59 7.53 9.77
C GLN A 17 -46.56 6.40 9.85
N ARG A 18 -47.00 5.15 9.99
CA ARG A 18 -46.11 3.98 9.98
C ARG A 18 -45.40 3.84 8.63
N ALA A 19 -46.15 3.94 7.52
CA ALA A 19 -45.57 3.86 6.18
C ALA A 19 -44.52 4.96 5.92
N GLN A 20 -44.80 6.19 6.38
CA GLN A 20 -43.86 7.30 6.25
C GLN A 20 -42.60 7.10 7.10
N TYR A 21 -42.77 6.68 8.35
CA TYR A 21 -41.66 6.33 9.24
C TYR A 21 -40.77 5.23 8.65
N GLU A 22 -41.38 4.17 8.09
CA GLU A 22 -40.64 3.08 7.44
C GLU A 22 -39.86 3.56 6.20
N ALA A 23 -40.45 4.46 5.41
CA ALA A 23 -39.78 5.04 4.23
C ALA A 23 -38.57 5.91 4.63
N GLU A 24 -38.75 6.80 5.61
CA GLU A 24 -37.66 7.65 6.14
C GLU A 24 -36.55 6.80 6.76
N TRP A 25 -36.93 5.77 7.54
CA TRP A 25 -35.99 4.83 8.12
C TRP A 25 -35.24 4.03 7.06
N LYS A 26 -35.90 3.59 5.99
CA LYS A 26 -35.24 2.93 4.87
C LYS A 26 -34.21 3.85 4.22
N MET A 27 -34.58 5.10 3.93
CA MET A 27 -33.65 6.08 3.36
C MET A 27 -32.45 6.33 4.26
N TYR A 28 -32.67 6.45 5.57
CA TYR A 28 -31.62 6.59 6.55
C TYR A 28 -30.65 5.40 6.47
N ASN A 29 -31.15 4.16 6.57
CA ASN A 29 -30.27 2.98 6.49
C ASN A 29 -29.53 2.88 5.15
N ASP A 30 -30.21 3.11 4.03
CA ASP A 30 -29.58 3.04 2.72
C ASP A 30 -28.42 4.03 2.60
N TYR A 31 -28.59 5.24 3.15
CA TYR A 31 -27.54 6.27 3.20
C TYR A 31 -26.34 5.83 4.04
N TYR A 32 -26.56 5.39 5.29
CA TYR A 32 -25.47 4.94 6.17
C TYR A 32 -24.78 3.69 5.65
N ASN A 33 -25.52 2.70 5.15
CA ASN A 33 -24.94 1.50 4.55
C ASN A 33 -24.07 1.85 3.33
N THR A 34 -24.49 2.82 2.51
CA THR A 34 -23.70 3.27 1.36
C THR A 34 -22.40 3.94 1.80
N LEU A 35 -22.46 4.79 2.85
CA LEU A 35 -21.28 5.42 3.41
C LEU A 35 -20.32 4.41 4.02
N ASP A 36 -20.82 3.48 4.84
CA ASP A 36 -20.02 2.45 5.48
C ASP A 36 -19.34 1.57 4.43
N PHE A 37 -20.07 1.16 3.39
CA PHE A 37 -19.51 0.42 2.25
C PHE A 37 -18.42 1.21 1.52
N ALA A 38 -18.64 2.51 1.29
CA ALA A 38 -17.66 3.37 0.63
C ALA A 38 -16.38 3.53 1.47
N VAL A 39 -16.52 3.70 2.78
CA VAL A 39 -15.40 3.79 3.72
C VAL A 39 -14.63 2.47 3.76
N GLU A 40 -15.33 1.34 3.91
CA GLU A 40 -14.72 0.01 3.94
C GLU A 40 -13.94 -0.26 2.64
N LYS A 41 -14.57 -0.02 1.48
CA LYS A 41 -13.91 -0.19 0.18
C LYS A 41 -12.74 0.77 -0.02
N GLY A 42 -12.86 2.00 0.48
CA GLY A 42 -11.76 2.98 0.44
C GLY A 42 -10.55 2.51 1.25
N MET A 43 -10.78 2.02 2.46
CA MET A 43 -9.74 1.48 3.33
C MET A 43 -9.09 0.23 2.75
N GLU A 44 -9.88 -0.72 2.25
CA GLU A 44 -9.40 -1.94 1.60
C GLU A 44 -8.48 -1.63 0.43
N LYS A 45 -8.92 -0.76 -0.50
CA LYS A 45 -8.12 -0.32 -1.65
C LYS A 45 -6.86 0.44 -1.23
N GLY A 46 -6.97 1.30 -0.22
CA GLY A 46 -5.83 2.06 0.31
C GLY A 46 -4.76 1.13 0.87
N MET A 47 -5.16 0.14 1.66
CA MET A 47 -4.26 -0.86 2.24
C MET A 47 -3.61 -1.73 1.17
N GLU A 48 -4.38 -2.25 0.22
CA GLU A 48 -3.87 -3.08 -0.89
C GLU A 48 -2.84 -2.31 -1.72
N LYS A 49 -3.17 -1.08 -2.12
CA LYS A 49 -2.27 -0.22 -2.90
C LYS A 49 -0.99 0.11 -2.12
N GLY A 50 -1.13 0.47 -0.85
CA GLY A 50 0.02 0.78 0.02
C GLY A 50 0.97 -0.42 0.18
N LEU A 51 0.41 -1.61 0.39
CA LEU A 51 1.19 -2.84 0.50
C LEU A 51 1.91 -3.18 -0.81
N GLN A 52 1.21 -3.08 -1.95
CA GLN A 52 1.78 -3.36 -3.26
C GLN A 52 2.91 -2.39 -3.61
N GLU A 53 2.71 -1.09 -3.40
CA GLU A 53 3.74 -0.07 -3.63
C GLU A 53 4.95 -0.28 -2.71
N GLY A 54 4.72 -0.56 -1.43
CA GLY A 54 5.79 -0.85 -0.47
C GLY A 54 6.63 -2.07 -0.86
N LEU A 55 5.97 -3.17 -1.25
CA LEU A 55 6.65 -4.37 -1.73
C LEU A 55 7.47 -4.13 -3.00
N GLN A 56 6.91 -3.38 -3.96
CA GLN A 56 7.61 -3.06 -5.21
C GLN A 56 8.84 -2.17 -4.96
N LYS A 57 8.69 -1.10 -4.18
CA LYS A 57 9.80 -0.21 -3.81
C LYS A 57 10.89 -0.97 -3.08
N GLY A 58 10.54 -1.71 -2.02
CA GLY A 58 11.51 -2.47 -1.24
C GLY A 58 12.19 -3.60 -2.03
N LYS A 59 11.54 -4.16 -3.05
CA LYS A 59 12.18 -5.13 -3.97
C LYS A 59 13.12 -4.44 -4.95
N ALA A 60 12.74 -3.26 -5.46
CA ALA A 60 13.58 -2.49 -6.38
C ALA A 60 14.85 -1.97 -5.69
N GLU A 61 14.73 -1.44 -4.48
CA GLU A 61 15.84 -0.95 -3.64
C GLU A 61 16.82 -2.09 -3.35
N ARG A 62 16.36 -3.20 -2.76
CA ARG A 62 17.22 -4.36 -2.49
C ARG A 62 17.91 -4.92 -3.74
N LYS A 63 17.22 -4.91 -4.88
CA LYS A 63 17.83 -5.37 -6.15
C LYS A 63 18.89 -4.37 -6.64
N ALA A 64 18.73 -3.07 -6.39
CA ALA A 64 19.72 -2.06 -6.77
C ALA A 64 20.95 -2.14 -5.86
N GLU A 65 20.75 -2.21 -4.54
CA GLU A 65 21.80 -2.41 -3.55
C GLU A 65 22.61 -3.67 -3.84
N GLY A 66 21.95 -4.82 -4.04
CA GLY A 66 22.65 -6.07 -4.33
C GLY A 66 23.47 -6.03 -5.63
N ARG A 67 23.00 -5.31 -6.68
CA ARG A 67 23.80 -5.11 -7.90
C ARG A 67 25.03 -4.25 -7.65
N GLN A 68 24.91 -3.23 -6.79
CA GLN A 68 26.03 -2.35 -6.47
C GLN A 68 27.06 -3.08 -5.59
N GLU A 69 26.61 -3.83 -4.58
CA GLU A 69 27.47 -4.69 -3.75
C GLU A 69 28.19 -5.75 -4.60
N GLU A 70 27.51 -6.38 -5.55
CA GLU A 70 28.11 -7.33 -6.48
C GLU A 70 29.21 -6.68 -7.33
N LYS A 71 28.96 -5.49 -7.89
CA LYS A 71 29.97 -4.72 -8.64
C LYS A 71 31.20 -4.42 -7.78
N HIS A 72 31.01 -3.96 -6.54
CA HIS A 72 32.12 -3.69 -5.62
C HIS A 72 32.89 -4.96 -5.26
N SER A 73 32.21 -6.08 -5.03
CA SER A 73 32.84 -7.38 -4.75
C SER A 73 33.69 -7.86 -5.93
N ILE A 74 33.16 -7.76 -7.16
CA ILE A 74 33.90 -8.08 -8.38
C ILE A 74 35.12 -7.17 -8.52
N ALA A 75 34.96 -5.85 -8.37
CA ALA A 75 36.06 -4.88 -8.47
C ALA A 75 37.16 -5.16 -7.45
N LEU A 76 36.80 -5.44 -6.19
CA LEU A 76 37.74 -5.78 -5.13
C LEU A 76 38.53 -7.05 -5.47
N ASN A 77 37.87 -8.08 -5.99
CA ASN A 77 38.54 -9.33 -6.39
C ASN A 77 39.48 -9.12 -7.58
N LEU A 78 39.07 -8.36 -8.59
CA LEU A 78 39.92 -8.04 -9.74
C LEU A 78 41.14 -7.19 -9.33
N LYS A 79 40.95 -6.24 -8.41
CA LYS A 79 42.04 -5.42 -7.85
C LYS A 79 43.07 -6.29 -7.12
N LYS A 80 42.60 -7.26 -6.31
CA LYS A 80 43.46 -8.25 -5.64
C LYS A 80 44.24 -9.14 -6.62
N LEU A 81 43.69 -9.37 -7.82
CA LEU A 81 44.35 -10.12 -8.89
C LEU A 81 45.33 -9.26 -9.71
N GLY A 82 45.50 -7.97 -9.38
CA GLY A 82 46.42 -7.07 -10.07
C GLY A 82 45.92 -6.57 -11.43
N VAL A 83 44.62 -6.67 -11.70
CA VAL A 83 43.99 -6.11 -12.90
C VAL A 83 44.06 -4.58 -12.84
N SER A 84 44.28 -3.92 -13.99
CA SER A 84 44.39 -2.46 -14.03
C SER A 84 43.07 -1.78 -13.66
N ILE A 85 43.14 -0.59 -13.05
CA ILE A 85 41.94 0.14 -12.60
C ILE A 85 41.02 0.46 -13.78
N GLU A 86 41.58 0.78 -14.95
CA GLU A 86 40.85 1.07 -16.17
C GLU A 86 40.08 -0.16 -16.67
N GLN A 87 40.70 -1.35 -16.60
CA GLN A 87 40.05 -2.61 -16.97
C GLN A 87 38.94 -2.98 -15.98
N ILE A 88 39.15 -2.72 -14.69
CA ILE A 88 38.11 -2.94 -13.66
C ILE A 88 36.93 -2.00 -13.86
N ALA A 89 37.19 -0.72 -14.14
CA ALA A 89 36.15 0.28 -14.43
C ALA A 89 35.33 -0.15 -15.64
N PHE A 90 35.99 -0.59 -16.72
CA PHE A 90 35.32 -1.11 -17.91
C PHE A 90 34.46 -2.34 -17.60
N ALA A 91 34.97 -3.30 -16.82
CA ALA A 91 34.27 -4.56 -16.54
C ALA A 91 33.08 -4.41 -15.56
N THR A 92 33.20 -3.53 -14.57
CA THR A 92 32.20 -3.38 -13.49
C THR A 92 31.27 -2.19 -13.69
N GLY A 93 31.66 -1.24 -14.54
CA GLY A 93 30.96 0.03 -14.74
C GLY A 93 30.97 0.92 -13.49
N LEU A 94 31.94 0.72 -12.59
CA LEU A 94 32.25 1.65 -11.50
C LEU A 94 33.19 2.75 -12.00
N SER A 95 33.16 3.91 -11.35
CA SER A 95 34.12 4.98 -11.63
C SER A 95 35.52 4.61 -11.13
N ILE A 96 36.54 5.26 -11.70
CA ILE A 96 37.93 5.07 -11.27
C ILE A 96 38.05 5.45 -9.78
N GLU A 97 37.43 6.56 -9.36
CA GLU A 97 37.45 7.02 -7.98
C GLU A 97 36.77 6.04 -7.01
N GLU A 98 35.69 5.38 -7.45
CA GLU A 98 35.04 4.33 -6.65
C GLU A 98 35.98 3.13 -6.46
N ILE A 99 36.68 2.71 -7.51
CA ILE A 99 37.61 1.57 -7.47
C ILE A 99 38.88 1.88 -6.66
N GLU A 100 39.37 3.11 -6.72
CA GLU A 100 40.51 3.55 -5.93
C GLU A 100 40.21 3.50 -4.43
N LYS A 101 38.96 3.79 -4.04
CA LYS A 101 38.49 3.78 -2.64
C LYS A 101 38.17 2.38 -2.08
N LEU A 102 38.05 1.35 -2.93
CA LEU A 102 37.86 -0.05 -2.53
C LEU A 102 39.15 -0.69 -2.01
#